data_AF-A0A7X7GEF1-F1
#
_entry.id   AF-A0A7X7GEF1-F1
#
_cell.length_a   1.000
_cell.length_b   1.000
_cell.length_c   1.000
_cell.angle_alpha   90.00
_cell.angle_beta   90.00
_cell.angle_gamma   90.00
#
_symmetry.space_group_name_H-M   'P 1'
#
loop_
_entity.id
_entity.type
_entity.pdbx_description
1 polymer ?
#
loop_
_entity_poly.entity_id
_entity_poly.type
_entity_poly.pdbx_seq_one_letter_code
_entity_poly.pdbx_strand_id
1 'polypeptide(L)'
;MIQGPVRPIWVNGRLTFSDSINSRRPPTRRLIDAWIGASIHVAGKRDWIIVKVHTHGTTDAEVVLGGAMDEGFSYLESVYNDGARYVLHYVTARELYNIICAAEAGEVGSPDDYRDYVIEPPSYDPTPDIVEASQELQAAVAKTYRD
;
A
#
# COMPACT_ATOMS: atom_id res chain seq x y z
N MET A 1 14.85 3.40 0.12
CA MET A 1 13.91 2.36 0.58
C MET A 1 12.87 3.03 1.46
N ILE A 2 11.59 2.98 1.10
CA ILE A 2 10.51 3.51 1.95
C ILE A 2 10.06 2.36 2.87
N GLN A 3 10.45 2.42 4.13
CA GLN A 3 10.07 1.42 5.13
C GLN A 3 8.85 1.91 5.93
N GLY A 4 7.98 0.97 6.28
CA GLY A 4 6.74 1.23 7.02
C GLY A 4 6.98 1.70 8.45
N PRO A 5 5.92 2.11 9.17
CA PRO A 5 6.03 2.85 10.42
C PRO A 5 6.89 2.11 11.45
N VAL A 6 8.07 2.64 11.73
CA VAL A 6 8.95 2.18 12.82
C VAL A 6 8.70 3.00 14.09
N ARG A 7 7.43 3.31 14.39
CA ARG A 7 7.05 3.88 15.69
C ARG A 7 6.37 2.80 16.56
N PRO A 8 6.84 2.61 17.81
CA PRO A 8 6.13 1.76 18.75
C PRO A 8 4.71 2.29 18.99
N ILE A 9 3.72 1.41 18.95
CA ILE A 9 2.32 1.72 19.28
C ILE A 9 1.82 0.83 20.41
N TRP A 10 0.97 1.37 21.29
CA TRP A 10 0.36 0.60 22.38
C TRP A 10 -0.99 0.01 21.95
N VAL A 11 -1.03 -1.32 21.82
CA VAL A 11 -2.24 -2.09 21.49
C VAL A 11 -2.55 -3.04 22.65
N ASN A 12 -3.70 -2.86 23.30
CA ASN A 12 -4.17 -3.62 24.48
C ASN A 12 -3.12 -3.71 25.60
N GLY A 13 -2.47 -2.59 25.94
CA GLY A 13 -1.45 -2.56 26.99
C GLY A 13 -0.14 -3.28 26.61
N ARG A 14 0.07 -3.59 25.33
CA ARG A 14 1.32 -4.14 24.81
C ARG A 14 1.95 -3.21 23.79
N LEU A 15 3.26 -2.97 23.95
CA LEU A 15 4.07 -2.25 22.98
C LEU A 15 4.24 -3.13 21.73
N THR A 16 3.76 -2.63 20.60
CA THR A 16 3.83 -3.32 19.31
C THR A 16 4.62 -2.47 18.32
N PHE A 17 5.53 -3.12 17.61
CA PHE A 17 6.14 -2.61 16.39
C PHE A 17 5.54 -3.45 15.28
N SER A 18 4.62 -2.94 14.48
CA SER A 18 4.17 -3.74 13.34
C SER A 18 3.64 -2.90 12.20
N ASP A 19 4.47 -2.79 11.19
CA ASP A 19 4.06 -2.66 9.80
C ASP A 19 3.72 -4.04 9.18
N SER A 20 3.84 -5.16 9.93
CA SER A 20 3.56 -6.52 9.44
C SER A 20 2.07 -6.89 9.53
N ILE A 21 1.45 -7.29 8.43
CA ILE A 21 0.15 -7.97 8.39
C ILE A 21 0.38 -9.48 8.29
N ASN A 22 -0.19 -10.24 9.22
CA ASN A 22 -0.10 -11.71 9.24
C ASN A 22 -1.22 -12.32 10.08
N SER A 23 -1.28 -13.65 10.12
CA SER A 23 -2.24 -14.44 10.91
C SER A 23 -2.29 -14.11 12.42
N ARG A 24 -1.21 -13.57 13.01
CA ARG A 24 -1.21 -13.10 14.42
C ARG A 24 -1.55 -11.61 14.56
N ARG A 25 -1.49 -10.86 13.46
CA ARG A 25 -1.68 -9.40 13.39
C ARG A 25 -2.50 -9.05 12.15
N PRO A 26 -3.80 -9.41 12.12
CA PRO A 26 -4.68 -8.98 11.04
C PRO A 26 -4.89 -7.46 11.09
N PRO A 27 -5.31 -6.83 9.97
CA PRO A 27 -5.50 -5.39 9.88
C PRO A 27 -6.80 -4.93 10.57
N THR A 28 -6.87 -5.15 11.89
CA THR A 28 -8.02 -4.74 12.70
C THR A 28 -8.19 -3.22 12.70
N ARG A 29 -9.42 -2.74 12.90
CA ARG A 29 -9.75 -1.30 13.02
C ARG A 29 -8.81 -0.55 13.96
N ARG A 30 -8.59 -1.10 15.16
CA ARG A 30 -7.68 -0.54 16.17
C ARG A 30 -6.24 -0.41 15.66
N LEU A 31 -5.76 -1.36 14.86
CA LEU A 31 -4.41 -1.33 14.31
C LEU A 31 -4.32 -0.27 13.21
N ILE A 32 -5.34 -0.16 12.36
CA ILE A 32 -5.46 0.89 11.35
C ILE A 32 -5.48 2.28 12.01
N ASP A 33 -6.28 2.48 13.05
CA ASP A 33 -6.33 3.75 13.80
C ASP A 33 -4.96 4.11 14.37
N ALA A 34 -4.21 3.11 14.85
CA ALA A 34 -2.86 3.33 15.35
C ALA A 34 -1.87 3.69 14.23
N TRP A 35 -2.03 3.16 13.02
CA TRP A 35 -1.22 3.56 11.86
C TRP A 35 -1.47 5.02 11.46
N ILE A 36 -2.74 5.44 11.37
CA ILE A 36 -3.10 6.82 11.03
C ILE A 36 -2.67 7.78 12.14
N GLY A 37 -2.91 7.42 13.40
CA GLY A 37 -2.53 8.20 14.57
C GLY A 37 -1.02 8.31 14.79
N ALA A 38 -0.21 7.41 14.22
CA ALA A 38 1.24 7.59 14.19
C ALA A 38 1.65 8.80 13.35
N SER A 39 0.80 9.20 12.39
CA SER A 39 0.91 10.41 11.56
C SER A 39 2.31 10.57 10.99
N ILE A 40 2.82 9.52 10.35
CA ILE A 40 4.12 9.55 9.66
C ILE A 40 3.98 10.44 8.43
N HIS A 41 4.84 11.46 8.32
CA HIS A 41 4.78 12.47 7.27
C HIS A 41 6.20 13.01 6.97
N VAL A 42 6.35 13.68 5.83
CA VAL A 42 7.58 14.42 5.49
C VAL A 42 7.65 15.68 6.35
N ALA A 43 8.83 16.00 6.90
CA ALA A 43 8.99 17.15 7.77
C ALA A 43 8.53 18.45 7.06
N GLY A 44 7.61 19.20 7.71
CA GLY A 44 7.00 20.39 7.11
C GLY A 44 5.68 20.14 6.38
N LYS A 45 5.34 18.88 6.07
CA LYS A 45 4.15 18.47 5.31
C LYS A 45 3.24 17.55 6.13
N ARG A 46 2.63 18.08 7.20
CA ARG A 46 1.84 17.31 8.19
C ARG A 46 0.50 16.77 7.68
N ASP A 47 0.01 17.34 6.60
CA ASP A 47 -1.25 17.04 5.94
C ASP A 47 -1.22 15.74 5.13
N TRP A 48 -0.05 15.21 4.80
CA TRP A 48 0.10 13.95 4.05
C TRP A 48 0.63 12.84 4.96
N ILE A 49 -0.25 11.91 5.34
CA ILE A 49 0.06 10.76 6.19
C ILE A 49 0.42 9.56 5.32
N ILE A 50 1.58 8.95 5.58
CA ILE A 50 2.09 7.81 4.83
C ILE A 50 1.92 6.54 5.66
N VAL A 51 1.14 5.59 5.14
CA VAL A 51 0.98 4.25 5.71
C VAL A 51 1.55 3.23 4.73
N LYS A 52 2.59 2.53 5.14
CA LYS A 52 3.18 1.41 4.40
C LYS A 52 3.23 0.21 5.31
N VAL A 53 2.62 -0.89 4.90
CA VAL A 53 2.64 -2.17 5.61
C VAL A 53 3.33 -3.24 4.74
N HIS A 54 3.82 -4.30 5.36
CA HIS A 54 4.39 -5.46 4.68
C HIS A 54 3.65 -6.73 5.09
N THR A 55 3.69 -7.75 4.25
CA THR A 55 3.17 -9.07 4.56
C THR A 55 3.98 -10.14 3.83
N HIS A 56 3.93 -11.38 4.34
CA HIS A 56 4.44 -12.54 3.64
C HIS A 56 3.29 -13.21 2.89
N GLY A 57 3.13 -12.88 1.61
CA GLY A 57 1.98 -13.31 0.80
C GLY A 57 1.79 -14.83 0.70
N THR A 58 2.87 -15.63 0.83
CA THR A 58 2.77 -17.10 0.78
C THR A 58 2.32 -17.72 2.10
N THR A 59 2.83 -17.24 3.24
CA THR A 59 2.56 -17.85 4.55
C THR A 59 1.32 -17.28 5.24
N ASP A 60 0.90 -16.07 4.84
CA ASP A 60 -0.23 -15.37 5.43
C ASP A 60 -1.36 -15.11 4.43
N ALA A 61 -1.42 -15.93 3.36
CA ALA A 61 -2.38 -15.80 2.27
C ALA A 61 -3.83 -15.69 2.76
N GLU A 62 -4.23 -16.47 3.78
CA GLU A 62 -5.59 -16.43 4.34
C GLU A 62 -5.94 -15.06 4.93
N VAL A 63 -5.01 -14.41 5.63
CA VAL A 63 -5.26 -13.07 6.18
C VAL A 63 -5.20 -12.00 5.11
N VAL A 64 -4.26 -12.11 4.17
CA VAL A 64 -4.01 -11.07 3.15
C VAL A 64 -5.04 -11.09 2.03
N LEU A 65 -5.52 -12.27 1.65
CA LEU A 65 -6.47 -12.47 0.54
C LEU A 65 -7.89 -12.80 1.03
N GLY A 66 -8.08 -12.98 2.33
CA GLY A 66 -9.37 -13.33 2.94
C GLY A 66 -10.09 -12.14 3.57
N GLY A 67 -11.17 -12.45 4.28
CA GLY A 67 -12.10 -11.46 4.85
C GLY A 67 -11.45 -10.47 5.82
N ALA A 68 -10.37 -10.85 6.50
CA ALA A 68 -9.69 -9.93 7.42
C ALA A 68 -9.10 -8.71 6.69
N MET A 69 -8.50 -8.89 5.50
CA MET A 69 -7.98 -7.77 4.71
C MET A 69 -9.12 -6.96 4.09
N ASP A 70 -10.16 -7.63 3.59
CA ASP A 70 -11.36 -6.99 3.02
C ASP A 70 -12.07 -6.08 4.03
N GLU A 71 -12.25 -6.55 5.26
CA GLU A 71 -12.77 -5.74 6.37
C GLU A 71 -11.87 -4.56 6.71
N GLY A 72 -10.54 -4.74 6.62
CA GLY A 72 -9.55 -3.70 6.81
C GLY A 72 -9.64 -2.60 5.76
N PHE A 73 -9.74 -2.97 4.48
CA PHE A 73 -9.95 -2.03 3.37
C PHE A 73 -11.29 -1.31 3.49
N SER A 74 -12.37 -2.04 3.75
CA SER A 74 -13.70 -1.48 3.98
C SER A 74 -13.69 -0.45 5.13
N TYR A 75 -12.89 -0.69 6.17
CA TYR A 75 -12.74 0.26 7.27
C TYR A 75 -11.98 1.52 6.86
N LEU A 76 -10.85 1.39 6.16
CA LEU A 76 -10.09 2.52 5.62
C LEU A 76 -10.97 3.39 4.72
N GLU A 77 -11.70 2.78 3.81
CA GLU A 77 -12.54 3.47 2.83
C GLU A 77 -13.76 4.14 3.49
N SER A 78 -14.34 3.54 4.53
CA SER A 78 -15.51 4.12 5.21
C SER A 78 -15.15 5.22 6.21
N VAL A 79 -13.99 5.15 6.87
CA VAL A 79 -13.63 6.08 7.96
C VAL A 79 -12.59 7.12 7.53
N TYR A 80 -11.66 6.75 6.66
CA TYR A 80 -10.52 7.58 6.26
C TYR A 80 -10.57 8.00 4.78
N ASN A 81 -11.77 8.09 4.21
CA ASN A 81 -11.99 8.57 2.84
C ASN A 81 -13.30 9.39 2.70
N ASP A 82 -13.58 10.28 3.65
CA ASP A 82 -14.80 11.09 3.66
C ASP A 82 -14.76 12.29 2.70
N GLY A 83 -13.62 12.55 2.05
CA GLY A 83 -13.43 13.64 1.09
C GLY A 83 -13.30 15.03 1.74
N ALA A 84 -13.39 15.12 3.07
CA ALA A 84 -13.37 16.38 3.80
C ALA A 84 -12.26 16.44 4.85
N ARG A 85 -12.22 15.46 5.75
CA ARG A 85 -11.14 15.31 6.74
C ARG A 85 -10.04 14.39 6.23
N TYR A 86 -10.41 13.38 5.46
CA TYR A 86 -9.48 12.41 4.90
C TYR A 86 -9.79 12.13 3.44
N VAL A 87 -8.73 12.00 2.65
CA VAL A 87 -8.76 11.48 1.28
C VAL A 87 -7.78 10.32 1.22
N LEU A 88 -8.26 9.15 0.81
CA LEU A 88 -7.47 7.92 0.78
C LEU A 88 -6.84 7.74 -0.61
N HIS A 89 -5.51 7.66 -0.65
CA HIS A 89 -4.77 7.38 -1.88
C HIS A 89 -4.04 6.04 -1.75
N TYR A 90 -4.46 5.04 -2.53
CA TYR A 90 -3.64 3.87 -2.79
C TYR A 90 -2.61 4.22 -3.87
N VAL A 91 -1.34 3.95 -3.58
CA VAL A 91 -0.21 4.34 -4.43
C VAL A 91 0.77 3.18 -4.57
N THR A 92 1.41 3.10 -5.72
CA THR A 92 2.56 2.20 -5.89
C THR A 92 3.79 2.76 -5.17
N ALA A 93 4.83 1.94 -4.99
CA ALA A 93 6.09 2.42 -4.39
C ALA A 93 6.76 3.54 -5.23
N ARG A 94 6.62 3.49 -6.56
CA ARG A 94 7.10 4.53 -7.48
C ARG A 94 6.34 5.84 -7.26
N GLU A 95 5.02 5.79 -7.23
CA GLU A 95 4.18 6.97 -7.00
C GLU A 95 4.44 7.58 -5.63
N LEU A 96 4.55 6.75 -4.58
CA LEU A 96 4.87 7.24 -3.24
C LEU A 96 6.23 7.96 -3.20
N TYR A 97 7.23 7.46 -3.94
CA TYR A 97 8.51 8.16 -4.06
C TYR A 97 8.35 9.56 -4.65
N ASN A 98 7.61 9.69 -5.75
CA ASN A 98 7.35 10.99 -6.38
C ASN A 98 6.58 11.95 -5.44
N ILE A 99 5.57 11.44 -4.73
CA ILE A 99 4.81 12.22 -3.74
C ILE A 99 5.71 12.70 -2.59
N ILE A 100 6.65 11.87 -2.12
CA ILE A 100 7.62 12.27 -1.10
C ILE A 100 8.54 13.36 -1.65
N CYS A 101 9.06 13.23 -2.87
CA CYS A 101 9.89 14.27 -3.49
C CYS A 101 9.14 15.61 -3.63
N ALA A 102 7.86 15.58 -4.02
CA ALA A 102 7.01 16.76 -4.06
C ALA A 102 6.81 17.38 -2.67
N ALA A 103 6.55 16.55 -1.66
CA ALA A 103 6.42 17.00 -0.27
C ALA A 103 7.71 17.66 0.23
N GLU A 104 8.88 17.09 -0.07
CA GLU A 104 10.19 17.64 0.29
C GLU A 104 10.48 18.97 -0.43
N ALA A 105 9.96 19.15 -1.65
CA ALA A 105 10.04 20.40 -2.40
C ALA A 105 9.07 21.49 -1.91
N GLY A 106 8.19 21.18 -0.95
CA GLY A 106 7.22 22.12 -0.39
C GLY A 106 5.97 22.31 -1.26
N GLU A 107 5.70 21.38 -2.17
CA GLU A 107 4.52 21.40 -3.02
C GLU A 107 3.21 21.37 -2.21
N VAL A 108 2.14 21.91 -2.78
CA VAL A 108 0.83 22.11 -2.11
C VAL A 108 -0.31 21.48 -2.91
N GLY A 109 -1.45 21.23 -2.27
CA GLY A 109 -2.60 20.62 -2.94
C GLY A 109 -2.68 19.11 -2.71
N SER A 110 -3.26 18.40 -3.68
CA SER A 110 -3.51 16.96 -3.57
C SER A 110 -2.23 16.17 -3.83
N PRO A 111 -1.90 15.15 -3.04
CA PRO A 111 -0.78 14.25 -3.36
C PRO A 111 -1.00 13.49 -4.67
N ASP A 112 -2.25 13.35 -5.12
CA ASP A 112 -2.59 12.69 -6.39
C ASP A 112 -1.97 13.38 -7.61
N ASP A 113 -1.81 14.70 -7.54
CA ASP A 113 -1.24 15.53 -8.61
C ASP A 113 0.25 15.26 -8.83
N TYR A 114 0.90 14.57 -7.89
CA TYR A 114 2.35 14.35 -7.85
C TYR A 114 2.75 12.89 -8.06
N ARG A 115 1.85 12.03 -8.56
CA ARG A 115 2.14 10.61 -8.84
C ARG A 115 3.31 10.40 -9.81
N ASP A 116 3.54 11.36 -10.71
CA ASP A 116 4.55 11.31 -11.76
C ASP A 116 5.57 12.48 -11.67
N TYR A 117 5.83 13.00 -10.45
CA TYR A 117 6.61 14.22 -10.24
C TYR A 117 8.07 14.18 -10.77
N VAL A 118 8.85 13.16 -10.42
CA VAL A 118 10.27 13.02 -10.83
C VAL A 118 10.47 11.85 -11.79
N ILE A 119 9.78 10.74 -11.50
CA ILE A 119 9.92 9.48 -12.23
C ILE A 119 8.61 9.20 -12.96
N GLU A 120 8.65 9.24 -14.28
CA GLU A 120 7.55 8.86 -15.18
C GLU A 120 7.09 7.41 -14.95
N PRO A 121 5.83 7.07 -15.27
CA PRO A 121 5.38 5.69 -15.24
C PRO A 121 6.16 4.84 -16.26
N PRO A 122 6.42 3.56 -15.96
CA PRO A 122 7.08 2.67 -16.90
C PRO A 122 6.26 2.56 -18.19
N SER A 123 6.93 2.71 -19.34
CA SER A 123 6.35 2.37 -20.62
C SER A 123 6.41 0.85 -20.80
N TYR A 124 5.24 0.22 -20.86
CA TYR A 124 5.14 -1.18 -21.25
C TYR A 124 4.89 -1.24 -22.75
N ASP A 125 5.62 -2.10 -23.43
CA ASP A 125 5.23 -2.56 -24.74
C ASP A 125 4.27 -3.74 -24.55
N PRO A 126 2.95 -3.58 -24.79
CA PRO A 126 1.99 -4.65 -24.63
C PRO A 126 2.02 -5.62 -25.81
N THR A 127 2.89 -5.41 -26.82
CA THR A 127 2.97 -6.34 -27.94
C THR A 127 3.38 -7.73 -27.44
N PRO A 128 2.63 -8.78 -27.81
CA PRO A 128 2.89 -10.14 -27.36
C PRO A 128 4.07 -10.79 -28.10
N ASP A 129 5.04 -10.01 -28.62
CA ASP A 129 6.24 -10.52 -29.28
C ASP A 129 7.27 -11.04 -28.26
N ILE A 130 6.81 -11.88 -27.33
CA ILE A 130 7.66 -12.82 -26.63
C ILE A 130 7.90 -13.97 -27.61
N VAL A 131 8.89 -13.82 -28.50
CA VAL A 131 9.37 -14.89 -29.38
C VAL A 131 9.76 -16.15 -28.58
N GLU A 132 10.01 -15.98 -27.28
CA GLU A 132 10.47 -17.00 -26.32
C GLU A 132 9.42 -17.55 -25.36
N ALA A 133 8.12 -17.20 -25.46
CA ALA A 133 7.12 -17.86 -24.63
C ALA A 133 7.10 -19.34 -25.04
N SER A 134 7.84 -20.16 -24.29
CA SER A 134 8.05 -21.56 -24.64
C SER A 134 6.70 -22.24 -24.80
N GLN A 135 6.65 -23.26 -25.64
CA GLN A 135 5.45 -24.08 -25.78
C GLN A 135 4.96 -24.60 -24.42
N GLU A 136 5.87 -24.79 -23.45
CA GLU A 136 5.55 -25.15 -22.07
C GLU A 136 4.81 -24.04 -21.31
N LEU A 137 5.22 -22.78 -21.42
CA LEU A 137 4.52 -21.65 -20.80
C LEU A 137 3.13 -21.47 -21.42
N GLN A 138 3.02 -21.56 -22.75
CA GLN A 138 1.72 -21.48 -23.43
C GLN A 138 0.79 -22.63 -23.03
N ALA A 139 1.32 -23.84 -22.88
CA ALA A 139 0.57 -25.00 -22.41
C ALA A 139 0.12 -24.84 -20.94
N ALA A 140 0.99 -24.31 -20.07
CA ALA A 140 0.67 -24.06 -18.67
C ALA A 140 -0.44 -22.99 -18.53
N VAL A 141 -0.35 -21.88 -19.26
CA VAL A 141 -1.39 -20.84 -19.30
C VAL A 141 -2.71 -21.43 -19.83
N ALA A 142 -2.68 -22.16 -20.94
CA ALA A 142 -3.88 -22.78 -21.52
C ALA A 142 -4.54 -23.81 -20.58
N LYS A 143 -3.76 -24.48 -19.72
CA LYS A 143 -4.27 -25.40 -18.70
C LYS A 143 -4.93 -24.66 -17.53
N THR A 144 -4.37 -23.52 -17.13
CA THR A 144 -4.90 -22.71 -16.02
C THR A 144 -6.23 -22.04 -16.33
N TYR A 145 -6.49 -21.71 -17.61
CA TYR A 145 -7.70 -21.00 -18.06
C TYR A 145 -8.68 -21.86 -18.87
N ARG A 146 -8.49 -23.18 -18.92
CA ARG A 146 -9.53 -24.11 -19.39
C ARG A 146 -10.28 -24.66 -18.18
N ASP A 147 -11.48 -24.11 -18.01
CA ASP A 147 -12.58 -24.48 -17.09
C ASP A 147 -12.20 -24.73 -15.61
#